data_AF-A0A411ZH25-F1
#
_entry.id   AF-A0A411ZH25-F1
#
_cell.length_a   1.000
_cell.length_b   1.000
_cell.length_c   1.000
_cell.angle_alpha   90.00
_cell.angle_beta   90.00
_cell.angle_gamma   90.00
#
_symmetry.space_group_name_H-M   'P 1'
#
loop_
_entity.id
_entity.type
_entity.pdbx_description
1 polymer ?
#
loop_
_entity_poly.entity_id
_entity_poly.type
_entity_poly.pdbx_seq_one_letter_code
_entity_poly.pdbx_strand_id
1 'polypeptide(L)'
;MGKGRKTLVLVIAKLRKKYTLKALLNYTKLAKSTYYDALKKLSREDKYKGLKTLIHNICNKNHGRYGYRRVTMQLHKQGIKINHKVVMRLMKEENLTCKVRAKKYKSYRGQEGKIAKNILNRNF
;
A
#
# COMPACT_ATOMS: atom_id res chain seq x y z
N MET A 1 11.88 -3.62 5.75
CA MET A 1 11.77 -4.92 6.47
C MET A 1 10.61 -5.68 5.87
N GLY A 2 10.83 -6.86 5.29
CA GLY A 2 9.73 -7.71 4.83
C GLY A 2 8.77 -8.05 5.98
N LYS A 3 7.47 -8.18 5.69
CA LYS A 3 6.40 -8.39 6.70
C LYS A 3 6.75 -9.54 7.66
N GLY A 4 7.34 -10.63 7.17
CA GLY A 4 7.72 -11.80 7.98
C GLY A 4 8.86 -11.59 8.97
N ARG A 5 9.82 -10.67 8.71
CA ARG A 5 10.91 -10.42 9.67
C ARG A 5 10.45 -9.59 10.86
N LYS A 6 9.50 -8.67 10.66
CA LYS A 6 8.93 -7.86 11.75
C LYS A 6 8.13 -8.72 12.73
N THR A 7 7.34 -9.67 12.23
CA THR A 7 6.55 -10.59 13.06
C THR A 7 7.45 -11.49 13.90
N LEU A 8 8.51 -12.05 13.33
CA LEU A 8 9.48 -12.86 14.08
C LEU A 8 10.12 -12.07 15.24
N VAL A 9 10.55 -10.83 14.99
CA VAL A 9 11.14 -9.98 16.04
C VAL A 9 10.14 -9.69 17.17
N LEU A 10 8.87 -9.43 16.83
CA LEU A 10 7.78 -9.25 17.80
C LEU A 10 7.52 -10.52 18.62
N VAL A 11 7.52 -11.70 17.98
CA VAL A 11 7.35 -13.00 18.65
C VAL A 11 8.52 -13.27 19.60
N ILE A 12 9.76 -13.08 19.15
CA ILE A 12 10.96 -13.23 20.00
C ILE A 12 10.89 -12.26 21.18
N ALA A 13 10.50 -11.01 20.96
CA ALA A 13 10.37 -10.02 22.04
C ALA A 13 9.33 -10.43 23.11
N LYS A 14 8.20 -11.03 22.69
CA LYS A 14 7.18 -11.56 23.62
C LYS A 14 7.68 -12.81 24.36
N LEU A 15 8.31 -13.75 23.65
CA LEU A 15 8.79 -15.02 24.22
C LEU A 15 10.05 -14.88 25.07
N ARG A 16 10.79 -13.77 24.95
CA ARG A 16 11.97 -13.47 25.77
C ARG A 16 11.69 -13.48 27.28
N LYS A 17 10.44 -13.29 27.70
CA LYS A 17 10.05 -13.41 29.12
C LYS A 17 10.13 -14.84 29.66
N LYS A 18 10.01 -15.85 28.79
CA LYS A 18 9.96 -17.28 29.16
C LYS A 18 11.20 -18.06 28.74
N TYR A 19 11.87 -17.64 27.66
CA TYR A 19 13.00 -18.36 27.09
C TYR A 19 14.21 -17.46 26.89
N THR A 20 15.41 -18.06 26.90
CA THR A 20 16.66 -17.33 26.66
C THR A 20 16.73 -16.80 25.22
N LEU A 21 17.28 -15.60 25.05
CA LEU A 21 17.40 -14.98 23.72
C LEU A 21 18.22 -15.83 22.76
N LYS A 22 19.28 -16.48 23.25
CA LYS A 22 20.17 -17.32 22.43
C LYS A 22 19.41 -18.50 21.81
N ALA A 23 18.55 -19.18 22.57
CA ALA A 23 17.72 -20.26 22.07
C ALA A 23 16.73 -19.78 20.99
N LEU A 24 16.06 -18.65 21.24
CA LEU A 24 15.10 -18.06 20.30
C LEU A 24 15.76 -17.63 18.98
N LEU A 25 16.94 -17.01 19.04
CA LEU A 25 17.69 -16.60 17.85
C LEU A 25 18.20 -17.80 17.05
N ASN A 26 18.66 -18.85 17.73
CA ASN A 26 19.08 -20.10 17.07
C ASN A 26 17.90 -20.77 16.35
N TYR A 27 16.74 -20.88 17.00
CA TYR A 27 15.54 -21.47 16.42
C TYR A 27 15.04 -20.70 15.18
N THR A 28 14.99 -19.38 15.28
CA THR A 28 14.52 -18.50 14.19
C THR A 28 15.58 -18.22 13.11
N LYS A 29 16.81 -18.74 13.30
CA LYS A 29 17.99 -18.48 12.46
C LYS A 29 18.22 -16.99 12.21
N LEU A 30 17.99 -16.16 13.23
CA LEU A 30 18.06 -14.70 13.13
C LEU A 30 19.32 -14.19 13.84
N ALA A 31 20.13 -13.38 13.15
CA ALA A 31 21.35 -12.82 13.73
C ALA A 31 21.02 -11.84 14.87
N LYS A 32 21.81 -11.87 15.94
CA LYS A 32 21.62 -11.00 17.13
C LYS A 32 21.61 -9.51 16.77
N SER A 33 22.50 -9.07 15.87
CA SER A 33 22.53 -7.69 15.36
C SER A 33 21.23 -7.31 14.68
N THR A 34 20.72 -8.18 13.81
CA THR A 34 19.46 -7.98 13.08
C THR A 34 18.27 -7.84 14.03
N TYR A 35 18.24 -8.60 15.12
CA TYR A 35 17.19 -8.50 16.13
C TYR A 35 17.18 -7.12 16.81
N TYR A 36 18.33 -6.65 17.29
CA TYR A 36 18.42 -5.35 17.97
C TYR A 36 18.19 -4.18 17.01
N ASP A 37 18.68 -4.28 15.77
CA ASP A 37 18.41 -3.28 14.73
C ASP A 37 16.92 -3.19 14.40
N ALA A 38 16.24 -4.34 14.33
CA ALA A 38 14.80 -4.38 14.07
C ALA A 38 14.01 -3.83 15.26
N LEU A 39 14.41 -4.13 16.50
CA LEU A 39 13.83 -3.53 17.70
C LEU A 39 13.96 -2.01 17.70
N LYS A 40 15.16 -1.48 17.41
CA LYS A 40 15.41 -0.03 17.32
C LYS A 40 14.58 0.65 16.22
N LYS A 41 14.32 -0.06 15.12
CA LYS A 41 13.44 0.43 14.05
C LYS A 41 11.96 0.38 14.44
N LEU A 42 11.57 -0.56 15.30
CA LEU A 42 10.21 -0.72 15.77
C LEU A 42 9.85 0.30 16.87
N SER A 43 10.83 0.67 17.71
CA SER A 43 10.64 1.70 18.75
C SER A 43 10.57 3.12 18.19
N ARG A 44 10.99 3.33 16.94
CA ARG A 44 10.84 4.62 16.26
C ARG A 44 9.39 4.85 15.89
N GLU A 45 8.86 6.01 16.29
CA GLU A 45 7.53 6.45 15.89
C GLU A 45 7.43 6.63 14.38
N ASP A 46 6.25 6.30 13.83
CA ASP A 46 5.97 6.50 12.41
C ASP A 46 5.85 8.01 12.14
N LYS A 47 6.87 8.58 11.48
CA LYS A 47 6.91 9.99 11.06
C LYS A 47 5.63 10.44 10.34
N TYR A 48 4.97 9.53 9.61
CA TYR A 48 3.80 9.84 8.82
C TYR A 48 2.48 9.46 9.50
N LYS A 49 2.48 9.10 10.79
CA LYS A 49 1.27 8.69 11.53
C LYS A 49 0.14 9.72 11.39
N GLY A 50 0.42 11.00 11.66
CA GLY A 50 -0.57 12.08 11.53
C GLY A 50 -1.02 12.33 10.08
N LEU A 51 -0.15 12.07 9.10
CA LEU A 51 -0.53 12.19 7.70
C LEU A 51 -1.43 11.03 7.25
N LYS A 52 -1.16 9.82 7.73
CA LYS A 52 -1.99 8.63 7.45
C LYS A 52 -3.40 8.81 7.98
N THR A 53 -3.58 9.35 9.18
CA THR A 53 -4.92 9.63 9.73
C THR A 53 -5.67 10.65 8.88
N LEU A 54 -5.01 11.71 8.43
CA LEU A 54 -5.62 12.69 7.52
C LEU A 54 -6.00 12.08 6.17
N ILE A 55 -5.13 11.26 5.57
CA ILE A 55 -5.42 10.54 4.33
C ILE A 55 -6.65 9.63 4.52
N HIS A 56 -6.73 8.88 5.62
CA HIS A 56 -7.91 8.07 5.96
C HIS A 56 -9.18 8.92 6.06
N ASN A 57 -9.13 10.06 6.75
CA ASN A 57 -10.28 10.96 6.89
C ASN A 57 -10.76 11.49 5.53
N ILE A 58 -9.83 11.89 4.66
CA ILE A 58 -10.15 12.33 3.29
C ILE A 58 -10.77 11.18 2.48
N CYS A 59 -10.18 9.98 2.55
CA CYS A 59 -10.71 8.81 1.84
C CYS A 59 -12.11 8.45 2.32
N ASN A 60 -12.35 8.42 3.63
CA ASN A 60 -13.63 8.09 4.25
C ASN A 60 -14.71 9.11 3.89
N LYS A 61 -14.41 10.41 4.02
CA LYS A 61 -15.32 11.51 3.61
C LYS A 61 -15.75 11.37 2.14
N ASN A 62 -14.85 10.90 1.28
CA ASN A 62 -15.09 10.71 -0.15
C ASN A 62 -15.51 9.27 -0.52
N HIS A 63 -15.88 8.44 0.46
CA HIS A 63 -16.33 7.06 0.27
C HIS A 63 -15.34 6.17 -0.51
N GLY A 64 -14.04 6.46 -0.42
CA GLY A 64 -12.98 5.76 -1.13
C GLY A 64 -12.91 6.06 -2.63
N ARG A 65 -13.63 7.07 -3.14
CA ARG A 65 -13.61 7.43 -4.57
C ARG A 65 -12.39 8.27 -4.99
N TYR A 66 -11.61 8.73 -4.04
CA TYR A 66 -10.46 9.59 -4.30
C TYR A 66 -9.20 8.73 -4.37
N GLY A 67 -8.48 8.81 -5.48
CA GLY A 67 -7.11 8.30 -5.61
C GLY A 67 -6.08 9.31 -5.10
N TYR A 68 -4.81 8.88 -5.06
CA TYR A 68 -3.73 9.67 -4.47
C TYR A 68 -3.58 11.09 -5.03
N ARG A 69 -3.88 11.32 -6.32
CA ARG A 69 -3.85 12.65 -6.93
C ARG A 69 -4.87 13.58 -6.27
N ARG A 70 -6.12 13.14 -6.13
CA ARG A 70 -7.19 13.92 -5.51
C ARG A 70 -6.98 14.10 -4.00
N VAL A 71 -6.47 13.08 -3.33
CA VAL A 71 -6.07 13.18 -1.92
C VAL A 71 -4.97 14.21 -1.74
N THR A 72 -3.95 14.23 -2.62
CA THR A 72 -2.86 15.22 -2.56
C THR A 72 -3.39 16.64 -2.72
N MET A 73 -4.29 16.88 -3.70
CA MET A 73 -4.92 18.19 -3.87
C MET A 73 -5.70 18.62 -2.62
N GLN A 74 -6.41 17.69 -1.97
CA GLN A 74 -7.16 17.99 -0.75
C GLN A 74 -6.23 18.33 0.42
N LEU A 75 -5.10 17.62 0.55
CA LEU A 75 -4.07 17.94 1.54
C LEU A 75 -3.46 19.32 1.29
N HIS A 76 -3.21 19.67 0.03
CA HIS A 76 -2.69 21.00 -0.34
C HIS A 76 -3.70 22.11 -0.03
N LYS A 77 -5.01 21.87 -0.28
CA LYS A 77 -6.09 22.78 0.12
C LYS A 77 -6.17 22.99 1.63
N GLN A 78 -5.72 22.03 2.42
CA GLN A 78 -5.61 22.11 3.88
C GLN A 78 -4.27 22.73 4.34
N GLY A 79 -3.46 23.28 3.42
CA GLY A 79 -2.17 23.90 3.72
C GLY A 79 -1.00 22.93 3.82
N ILE A 80 -1.22 21.63 3.67
CA ILE A 80 -0.17 20.60 3.82
C ILE A 80 0.51 20.37 2.47
N LYS A 81 1.63 21.06 2.23
CA LYS A 81 2.44 20.87 1.01
C LYS A 81 3.27 19.59 1.10
N ILE A 82 2.78 18.52 0.49
CA ILE A 82 3.51 17.26 0.37
C ILE A 82 3.57 16.74 -1.06
N ASN A 83 4.67 16.06 -1.41
CA ASN A 83 4.83 15.44 -2.71
C ASN A 83 3.84 14.27 -2.88
N HIS A 84 3.15 14.22 -4.02
CA HIS A 84 2.19 13.18 -4.38
C HIS A 84 2.78 11.76 -4.32
N LYS A 85 4.09 11.58 -4.55
CA LYS A 85 4.76 10.27 -4.44
C LYS A 85 4.71 9.71 -3.01
N VAL A 86 4.81 10.58 -2.00
CA VAL A 86 4.70 10.19 -0.59
C VAL A 86 3.28 9.77 -0.28
N VAL A 87 2.29 10.54 -0.73
CA VAL A 87 0.86 10.21 -0.56
C VAL A 87 0.54 8.87 -1.22
N MET A 88 1.03 8.65 -2.45
CA MET A 88 0.85 7.38 -3.17
C MET A 88 1.45 6.19 -2.41
N ARG A 89 2.68 6.34 -1.89
CA ARG A 89 3.34 5.29 -1.09
C ARG A 89 2.54 4.97 0.17
N LEU A 90 2.13 5.99 0.93
CA LEU A 90 1.38 5.82 2.18
C LEU A 90 0.01 5.18 1.93
N MET A 91 -0.71 5.62 0.89
CA MET A 91 -1.97 4.98 0.50
C MET A 91 -1.78 3.51 0.15
N LYS A 92 -0.69 3.14 -0.54
CA LYS A 92 -0.39 1.74 -0.85
C LYS A 92 -0.05 0.93 0.39
N GLU A 93 0.71 1.49 1.34
CA GLU A 93 1.05 0.83 2.61
C GLU A 93 -0.20 0.53 3.45
N GLU A 94 -1.15 1.45 3.47
CA GLU A 94 -2.42 1.33 4.21
C GLU A 94 -3.54 0.66 3.39
N ASN A 95 -3.24 0.14 2.19
CA ASN A 95 -4.20 -0.47 1.26
C ASN A 95 -5.40 0.42 0.89
N LEU A 96 -5.19 1.74 0.90
CA LEU A 96 -6.17 2.75 0.49
C LEU A 96 -6.13 2.91 -1.02
N THR A 97 -6.81 2.03 -1.74
CA THR A 97 -7.01 2.18 -3.19
C THR A 97 -8.32 2.91 -3.47
N CYS A 98 -8.30 3.70 -4.55
CA CYS A 98 -9.51 4.30 -5.08
C CYS A 98 -10.45 3.19 -5.57
N LYS A 99 -11.71 3.21 -5.12
CA LYS A 99 -12.77 2.36 -5.69
C LYS A 99 -13.06 2.83 -7.10
N VAL A 100 -12.45 2.16 -8.08
CA VAL A 100 -12.73 2.41 -9.50
C VAL A 100 -14.11 1.84 -9.82
N ARG A 101 -14.92 2.59 -10.58
CA ARG A 101 -16.21 2.10 -11.08
C ARG A 101 -15.98 0.80 -11.88
N ALA A 102 -16.79 -0.22 -11.62
CA ALA A 102 -16.78 -1.42 -12.46
C ALA A 102 -16.95 -1.02 -13.93
N LYS A 103 -16.14 -1.60 -14.82
CA LYS A 103 -16.30 -1.34 -16.26
C LYS A 103 -17.69 -1.80 -16.69
N LYS A 104 -18.42 -0.94 -17.41
CA LYS A 104 -19.71 -1.31 -18.01
C LYS A 104 -19.48 -2.47 -18.98
N TYR A 105 -20.41 -3.43 -19.01
CA TYR A 105 -20.40 -4.52 -19.98
C TYR A 105 -20.29 -3.95 -21.41
N LYS A 106 -19.43 -4.57 -22.22
CA LYS A 106 -19.30 -4.30 -23.65
C LYS A 106 -19.73 -5.58 -24.38
N SER A 107 -20.79 -5.49 -25.18
CA SER A 107 -21.27 -6.60 -26.03
C SER A 107 -20.29 -6.91 -27.16
N TYR A 108 -19.55 -5.90 -27.62
CA TYR A 108 -18.48 -6.06 -28.59
C TYR A 108 -17.31 -6.84 -27.98
N ARG A 109 -17.13 -8.08 -28.43
CA ARG A 109 -16.08 -9.01 -27.99
C ARG A 109 -14.76 -8.87 -28.77
N GLY A 110 -14.71 -8.00 -29.77
CA GLY A 110 -13.61 -7.88 -30.73
C GLY A 110 -14.11 -8.08 -32.16
N GLN A 111 -13.22 -8.38 -33.11
CA GLN A 111 -13.61 -8.83 -34.46
C GLN A 111 -14.19 -10.25 -34.39
N GLU A 112 -15.40 -10.38 -33.85
CA GLU A 112 -16.17 -11.61 -33.89
C GLU A 112 -17.29 -11.44 -34.94
N GLY A 113 -17.19 -12.19 -36.04
CA GLY A 113 -18.14 -12.17 -37.14
C GLY A 113 -17.47 -12.20 -38.52
N LYS A 114 -18.26 -12.40 -39.58
CA LYS A 114 -17.79 -12.26 -40.96
C LYS A 114 -17.66 -10.77 -41.28
N ILE A 115 -16.43 -10.29 -41.41
CA ILE A 115 -16.14 -8.94 -41.89
C ILE A 115 -16.47 -8.90 -43.40
N ALA A 116 -17.34 -7.98 -43.81
CA ALA A 116 -17.62 -7.76 -45.22
C ALA A 116 -16.36 -7.32 -45.96
N LYS A 117 -16.17 -7.79 -47.20
CA LYS A 117 -15.00 -7.40 -48.00
C LYS A 117 -14.99 -5.89 -48.22
N ASN A 118 -13.83 -5.26 -48.07
CA ASN A 118 -13.62 -3.83 -48.32
C ASN A 118 -13.55 -3.57 -49.83
N ILE A 119 -14.71 -3.56 -50.50
CA ILE A 119 -14.81 -3.41 -51.96
C ILE A 119 -14.30 -2.02 -52.41
N LEU A 120 -14.35 -1.03 -51.52
CA LEU A 120 -14.00 0.37 -51.82
C LEU A 120 -12.55 0.73 -51.48
N ASN A 121 -11.76 -0.21 -50.92
CA ASN A 121 -10.37 0.00 -50.49
C ASN A 121 -10.16 1.28 -49.64
N ARG A 122 -11.07 1.54 -48.69
CA ARG A 122 -10.96 2.69 -47.77
C ARG A 122 -10.35 2.29 -46.43
N ASN A 123 -9.60 3.21 -45.81
CA ASN A 123 -9.05 3.04 -44.47
C ASN A 123 -10.14 3.42 -43.45
N PHE A 124 -10.68 2.42 -42.73
CA PHE A 124 -11.67 2.58 -41.67
C PHE A 124 -11.06 2.40 -40.28
#